data_AF-A0A7S6RCL5-F1
#
_entry.id   AF-A0A7S6RCL5-F1
#
_cell.length_a   1.000
_cell.length_b   1.000
_cell.length_c   1.000
_cell.angle_alpha   90.00
_cell.angle_beta   90.00
_cell.angle_gamma   90.00
#
_symmetry.space_group_name_H-M   'P 1'
#
loop_
_entity.id
_entity.type
_entity.pdbx_description
1 polymer ?
#
loop_
_entity_poly.entity_id
_entity_poly.type
_entity_poly.pdbx_seq_one_letter_code
_entity_poly.pdbx_strand_id
1 'polypeptide(L)'
;MTPEEIAGTLTKLFSSTEIKAIAPGSWQVESSNFRLLVLLSEDNTWLRILLPIVPLTQAQPFLAQFLEANFDDTQEVRYALFDSVIWAVYQHNSQTLVSEDFASAISRVVSLYQAGLDNVFHRLMETRIRQIIQTAKQQGQSLQGTMQNLERFYAEGLLGENNQTSQDTEQVLTAWWSQLERLWNEVEITPE
;
A
#
# COMPACT_ATOMS: atom_id res chain seq x y z
N MET A 1 -18.45 14.62 -15.56
CA MET A 1 -17.71 13.71 -16.45
C MET A 1 -18.64 12.82 -17.27
N THR A 2 -18.64 12.97 -18.59
CA THR A 2 -19.36 12.09 -19.53
C THR A 2 -18.48 10.91 -20.00
N PRO A 3 -19.05 9.85 -20.59
CA PRO A 3 -18.28 8.75 -21.19
C PRO A 3 -17.22 9.20 -22.20
N GLU A 4 -17.52 10.22 -23.00
CA GLU A 4 -16.60 10.78 -24.00
C GLU A 4 -15.42 11.49 -23.33
N GLU A 5 -15.67 12.24 -22.25
CA GLU A 5 -14.62 12.89 -21.46
C GLU A 5 -13.72 11.86 -20.78
N ILE A 6 -14.30 10.75 -20.28
CA ILE A 6 -13.54 9.63 -19.69
C ILE A 6 -12.62 9.01 -20.74
N ALA A 7 -13.17 8.61 -21.88
CA ALA A 7 -12.41 8.02 -22.98
C ALA A 7 -11.30 8.99 -23.46
N GLY A 8 -11.65 10.26 -23.65
CA GLY A 8 -10.71 11.30 -24.03
C GLY A 8 -9.57 11.48 -23.02
N THR A 9 -9.88 11.45 -21.72
CA THR A 9 -8.85 11.54 -20.67
C THR A 9 -7.96 10.30 -20.66
N LEU A 10 -8.53 9.10 -20.80
CA LEU A 10 -7.73 7.86 -20.89
C LEU A 10 -6.77 7.89 -22.07
N THR A 11 -7.20 8.34 -23.25
CA THR A 11 -6.31 8.45 -24.43
C THR A 11 -5.20 9.49 -24.30
N LYS A 12 -5.31 10.44 -23.37
CA LYS A 12 -4.23 11.38 -23.04
C LYS A 12 -3.20 10.75 -22.09
N LEU A 13 -3.64 9.81 -21.25
CA LEU A 13 -2.82 9.19 -20.21
C LEU A 13 -2.12 7.90 -20.69
N PHE A 14 -2.76 7.15 -21.58
CA PHE A 14 -2.30 5.86 -22.05
C PHE A 14 -2.30 5.77 -23.57
N SER A 15 -1.51 4.84 -24.11
CA SER A 15 -1.51 4.59 -25.55
C SER A 15 -2.86 4.02 -25.99
N SER A 16 -3.36 4.42 -27.16
CA SER A 16 -4.65 3.91 -27.66
C SER A 16 -4.70 2.38 -27.81
N THR A 17 -3.55 1.73 -28.00
CA THR A 17 -3.41 0.27 -28.06
C THR A 17 -3.58 -0.43 -26.71
N GLU A 18 -3.38 0.30 -25.61
CA GLU A 18 -3.51 -0.21 -24.23
C GLU A 18 -4.97 -0.10 -23.75
N ILE A 19 -5.77 0.76 -24.36
CA ILE A 19 -7.15 1.04 -23.93
C ILE A 19 -8.13 0.16 -24.71
N LYS A 20 -8.96 -0.58 -23.99
CA LYS A 20 -10.04 -1.42 -24.53
C LYS A 20 -11.36 -1.02 -23.91
N ALA A 21 -12.36 -0.72 -24.74
CA ALA A 21 -13.74 -0.64 -24.28
C ALA A 21 -14.28 -2.06 -24.13
N ILE A 22 -14.57 -2.48 -22.90
CA ILE A 22 -14.99 -3.86 -22.58
C ILE A 22 -16.51 -4.01 -22.49
N ALA A 23 -17.21 -2.91 -22.19
CA ALA A 23 -18.66 -2.78 -22.20
C ALA A 23 -19.03 -1.29 -22.29
N PRO A 24 -20.29 -0.92 -22.59
CA PRO A 24 -20.75 0.46 -22.49
C PRO A 24 -20.41 1.06 -21.11
N GLY A 25 -19.76 2.22 -21.08
CA GLY A 25 -19.32 2.87 -19.84
C GLY A 25 -18.18 2.15 -19.10
N SER A 26 -17.53 1.15 -19.71
CA SER A 26 -16.46 0.38 -19.08
C SER A 26 -15.22 0.28 -19.96
N TRP A 27 -14.08 0.63 -19.38
CA TRP A 27 -12.78 0.61 -20.04
C TRP A 27 -11.79 -0.23 -19.24
N GLN A 28 -10.91 -0.91 -19.96
CA GLN A 28 -9.76 -1.61 -19.42
C GLN A 28 -8.51 -1.01 -20.05
N VAL A 29 -7.55 -0.63 -19.21
CA VAL A 29 -6.21 -0.25 -19.62
C VAL A 29 -5.29 -1.44 -19.33
N GLU A 30 -4.78 -2.05 -20.40
CA GLU A 30 -3.84 -3.16 -20.36
C GLU A 30 -2.44 -2.63 -20.68
N SER A 31 -1.64 -2.39 -19.65
CA SER A 31 -0.21 -2.08 -19.81
C SER A 31 0.64 -3.35 -19.71
N SER A 32 1.96 -3.23 -19.90
CA SER A 32 2.89 -4.33 -19.63
C SER A 32 2.92 -4.76 -18.16
N ASN A 33 2.55 -3.86 -17.24
CA ASN A 33 2.80 -4.03 -15.82
C ASN A 33 1.53 -4.24 -15.00
N PHE A 34 0.37 -3.79 -15.49
CA PHE A 34 -0.89 -3.84 -14.75
C PHE A 34 -2.11 -3.77 -15.66
N ARG A 35 -3.25 -4.19 -15.10
CA ARG A 35 -4.58 -4.09 -15.71
C ARG A 35 -5.48 -3.20 -14.86
N LEU A 36 -5.77 -2.00 -15.34
CA LEU A 36 -6.64 -1.02 -14.67
C LEU A 36 -8.03 -1.02 -15.29
N LEU A 37 -9.06 -1.04 -14.45
CA LEU A 37 -10.46 -0.99 -14.86
C LEU A 37 -11.05 0.37 -14.50
N VAL A 38 -11.78 0.97 -15.44
CA VAL A 38 -12.60 2.15 -15.22
C VAL A 38 -14.04 1.79 -15.55
N LEU A 39 -14.92 1.84 -14.56
CA LEU A 39 -16.30 1.40 -14.65
C LEU A 39 -17.22 2.55 -14.28
N LEU A 40 -18.10 2.91 -15.21
CA LEU A 40 -19.22 3.80 -14.97
C LEU A 40 -20.45 2.95 -14.63
N SER A 41 -21.22 3.35 -13.62
CA SER A 41 -22.47 2.68 -13.25
C SER A 41 -23.49 2.73 -14.40
N GLU A 42 -24.46 1.82 -14.41
CA GLU A 42 -25.45 1.71 -15.50
C GLU A 42 -26.27 2.99 -15.69
N ASP A 43 -26.51 3.74 -14.61
CA ASP A 43 -27.19 5.04 -14.61
C ASP A 43 -26.25 6.23 -14.87
N ASN A 44 -24.97 5.97 -15.13
CA ASN A 44 -23.89 6.92 -15.35
C ASN A 44 -23.59 7.89 -14.20
N THR A 45 -24.05 7.60 -12.97
CA THR A 45 -23.89 8.52 -11.83
C THR A 45 -22.60 8.31 -11.04
N TRP A 46 -22.01 7.12 -11.10
CA TRP A 46 -20.81 6.76 -10.32
C TRP A 46 -19.72 6.18 -11.20
N LEU A 47 -18.51 6.75 -11.07
CA LEU A 47 -17.30 6.22 -11.66
C LEU A 47 -16.49 5.48 -10.61
N ARG A 48 -15.97 4.31 -10.99
CA ARG A 48 -15.03 3.51 -10.19
C ARG A 48 -13.77 3.23 -10.99
N ILE A 49 -12.61 3.37 -10.34
CA ILE A 49 -11.32 2.92 -10.84
C ILE A 49 -10.87 1.76 -9.96
N LEU A 50 -10.47 0.65 -10.56
CA LEU A 50 -10.04 -0.56 -9.86
C LEU A 50 -8.71 -1.04 -10.42
N LEU A 51 -7.77 -1.35 -9.53
CA LEU A 51 -6.48 -1.94 -9.88
C LEU A 51 -6.12 -3.04 -8.87
N PRO A 52 -6.02 -4.32 -9.29
CA PRO A 52 -5.63 -5.38 -8.38
C PRO A 52 -4.15 -5.21 -8.00
N ILE A 53 -3.83 -5.35 -6.72
CA ILE A 53 -2.48 -5.14 -6.19
C ILE A 53 -1.83 -6.49 -5.88
N VAL A 54 -2.43 -7.24 -4.96
CA VAL A 54 -1.81 -8.45 -4.41
C VAL A 54 -2.87 -9.45 -3.95
N PRO A 55 -2.64 -10.77 -4.11
CA PRO A 55 -3.53 -11.79 -3.55
C PRO A 55 -3.62 -11.71 -2.03
N LEU A 56 -4.79 -12.01 -1.48
CA LEU A 56 -5.03 -12.04 -0.03
C LEU A 56 -4.04 -12.96 0.69
N THR A 57 -3.64 -14.07 0.08
CA THR A 57 -2.68 -15.01 0.67
C THR A 57 -1.33 -14.38 1.03
N GLN A 58 -0.91 -13.34 0.31
CA GLN A 58 0.32 -12.60 0.61
C GLN A 58 0.05 -11.38 1.50
N ALA A 59 -1.13 -10.77 1.37
CA ALA A 59 -1.53 -9.58 2.12
C ALA A 59 -2.07 -9.86 3.54
N GLN A 60 -2.40 -11.10 3.86
CA GLN A 60 -3.10 -11.48 5.10
C GLN A 60 -2.41 -10.96 6.38
N PRO A 61 -1.07 -10.97 6.51
CA PRO A 61 -0.40 -10.41 7.70
C PRO A 61 -0.53 -8.89 7.84
N PHE A 62 -0.90 -8.20 6.76
CA PHE A 62 -0.83 -6.73 6.63
C PHE A 62 -2.22 -6.07 6.57
N LEU A 63 -3.30 -6.82 6.78
CA LEU A 63 -4.68 -6.30 6.62
C LEU A 63 -4.96 -5.08 7.51
N ALA A 64 -4.48 -5.10 8.76
CA ALA A 64 -4.61 -3.95 9.65
C ALA A 64 -3.86 -2.73 9.08
N GLN A 65 -2.64 -2.92 8.58
CA GLN A 65 -1.83 -1.84 8.01
C GLN A 65 -2.44 -1.27 6.73
N PHE A 66 -3.10 -2.09 5.91
CA PHE A 66 -3.88 -1.58 4.76
C PHE A 66 -5.05 -0.71 5.21
N LEU A 67 -5.76 -1.08 6.28
CA LEU A 67 -6.87 -0.29 6.83
C LEU A 67 -6.39 1.01 7.50
N GLU A 68 -5.28 0.96 8.22
CA GLU A 68 -4.63 2.15 8.76
C GLU A 68 -4.14 3.07 7.62
N ALA A 69 -3.64 2.51 6.52
CA ALA A 69 -3.23 3.30 5.37
C ALA A 69 -4.38 4.06 4.72
N ASN A 70 -5.56 3.46 4.71
CA ASN A 70 -6.77 4.12 4.23
C ASN A 70 -7.17 5.36 5.03
N PHE A 71 -6.69 5.50 6.26
CA PHE A 71 -7.02 6.62 7.13
C PHE A 71 -6.14 7.84 6.84
N ASP A 72 -4.82 7.67 6.77
CA ASP A 72 -3.88 8.79 6.70
C ASP A 72 -3.23 9.04 5.33
N ASP A 73 -2.99 7.99 4.52
CA ASP A 73 -2.02 8.09 3.42
C ASP A 73 -2.64 7.96 2.02
N THR A 74 -3.72 7.19 1.89
CA THR A 74 -4.27 6.88 0.56
C THR A 74 -5.14 7.99 -0.02
N GLN A 75 -5.44 9.03 0.78
CA GLN A 75 -6.25 10.19 0.41
C GLN A 75 -7.63 9.76 -0.14
N GLU A 76 -7.91 10.06 -1.41
CA GLU A 76 -9.16 9.74 -2.10
C GLU A 76 -9.26 8.29 -2.60
N VAL A 77 -8.13 7.57 -2.66
CA VAL A 77 -8.08 6.15 -3.03
C VAL A 77 -8.13 5.31 -1.77
N ARG A 78 -8.58 4.06 -1.87
CA ARG A 78 -8.61 3.10 -0.76
C ARG A 78 -8.15 1.73 -1.20
N TYR A 79 -7.50 1.02 -0.29
CA TYR A 79 -7.38 -0.43 -0.35
C TYR A 79 -8.72 -1.09 -0.01
N ALA A 80 -9.14 -2.06 -0.81
CA ALA A 80 -10.32 -2.87 -0.57
C ALA A 80 -10.03 -4.35 -0.83
N LEU A 81 -10.66 -5.23 -0.05
CA LEU A 81 -10.60 -6.68 -0.27
C LEU A 81 -11.83 -7.11 -1.08
N PHE A 82 -11.60 -7.69 -2.25
CA PHE A 82 -12.66 -8.30 -3.06
C PHE A 82 -12.10 -9.49 -3.83
N ASP A 83 -12.86 -10.58 -3.87
CA ASP A 83 -12.49 -11.82 -4.57
C ASP A 83 -11.08 -12.35 -4.23
N SER A 84 -10.75 -12.38 -2.94
CA SER A 84 -9.44 -12.82 -2.43
C SER A 84 -8.24 -12.03 -2.98
N VAL A 85 -8.45 -10.80 -3.42
CA VAL A 85 -7.40 -9.87 -3.89
C VAL A 85 -7.56 -8.52 -3.19
N ILE A 86 -6.44 -7.89 -2.84
CA ILE A 86 -6.41 -6.49 -2.41
C ILE A 86 -6.38 -5.61 -3.65
N TRP A 87 -7.31 -4.65 -3.71
CA TRP A 87 -7.49 -3.71 -4.81
C TRP A 87 -7.20 -2.28 -4.34
N ALA A 88 -6.58 -1.47 -5.20
CA ALA A 88 -6.71 -0.02 -5.11
C ALA A 88 -8.03 0.39 -5.78
N VAL A 89 -8.84 1.16 -5.06
CA VAL A 89 -10.18 1.56 -5.46
C VAL A 89 -10.34 3.07 -5.30
N TYR A 90 -10.79 3.72 -6.35
CA TYR A 90 -11.31 5.09 -6.31
C TYR A 90 -12.78 5.08 -6.72
N GLN A 91 -13.63 5.83 -6.03
CA GLN A 91 -15.03 5.98 -6.40
C GLN A 91 -15.44 7.45 -6.28
N HIS A 92 -16.14 7.97 -7.28
CA HIS A 92 -16.60 9.35 -7.27
C HIS A 92 -17.89 9.51 -8.05
N ASN A 93 -18.71 10.49 -7.65
CA ASN A 93 -19.88 10.87 -8.40
C ASN A 93 -19.44 11.52 -9.73
N SER A 94 -19.92 10.98 -10.85
CA SER A 94 -19.51 11.42 -12.18
C SER A 94 -19.93 12.85 -12.48
N GLN A 95 -20.98 13.38 -11.84
CA GLN A 95 -21.47 14.75 -12.09
C GLN A 95 -20.50 15.82 -11.62
N THR A 96 -19.77 15.57 -10.53
CA THR A 96 -18.81 16.52 -9.93
C THR A 96 -17.36 16.23 -10.30
N LEU A 97 -17.10 15.10 -10.97
CA LEU A 97 -15.76 14.73 -11.39
C LEU A 97 -15.32 15.55 -12.61
N VAL A 98 -14.19 16.25 -12.47
CA VAL A 98 -13.49 16.94 -13.57
C VAL A 98 -12.33 16.10 -14.10
N SER A 99 -11.87 16.41 -15.31
CA SER A 99 -10.83 15.59 -15.99
C SER A 99 -9.49 15.57 -15.25
N GLU A 100 -9.12 16.67 -14.59
CA GLU A 100 -7.88 16.77 -13.82
C GLU A 100 -7.91 15.86 -12.59
N ASP A 101 -9.00 15.89 -11.81
CA ASP A 101 -9.21 15.02 -10.66
C ASP A 101 -9.24 13.55 -11.06
N PHE A 102 -9.86 13.22 -12.19
CA PHE A 102 -9.86 11.85 -12.72
C PHE A 102 -8.46 11.37 -13.08
N ALA A 103 -7.65 12.20 -13.75
CA ALA A 103 -6.26 11.89 -14.05
C ALA A 103 -5.42 11.74 -12.78
N SER A 104 -5.62 12.61 -11.80
CA SER A 104 -4.96 12.52 -10.48
C SER A 104 -5.31 11.22 -9.77
N ALA A 105 -6.59 10.85 -9.75
CA ALA A 105 -7.07 9.61 -9.15
C ALA A 105 -6.46 8.37 -9.81
N ILE A 106 -6.34 8.34 -11.15
CA ILE A 106 -5.63 7.27 -11.87
C ILE A 106 -4.16 7.20 -11.41
N SER A 107 -3.47 8.35 -11.38
CA SER A 107 -2.07 8.38 -10.94
C SER A 107 -1.93 7.84 -9.52
N ARG A 108 -2.82 8.22 -8.60
CA ARG A 108 -2.79 7.76 -7.21
C ARG A 108 -3.05 6.25 -7.10
N VAL A 109 -4.04 5.73 -7.83
CA VAL A 109 -4.33 4.29 -7.89
C VAL A 109 -3.11 3.51 -8.39
N VAL A 110 -2.44 3.99 -9.44
CA VAL A 110 -1.21 3.38 -9.98
C VAL A 110 -0.05 3.48 -8.98
N SER A 111 0.09 4.60 -8.26
CA SER A 111 1.11 4.73 -7.22
C SER A 111 0.92 3.73 -6.07
N LEU A 112 -0.31 3.46 -5.64
CA LEU A 112 -0.58 2.42 -4.63
C LEU A 112 -0.22 1.02 -5.15
N TYR A 113 -0.51 0.74 -6.42
CA TYR A 113 -0.11 -0.52 -7.05
C TYR A 113 1.42 -0.68 -7.09
N GLN A 114 2.14 0.38 -7.49
CA GLN A 114 3.60 0.37 -7.54
C GLN A 114 4.23 0.19 -6.16
N ALA A 115 3.60 0.73 -5.11
CA ALA A 115 4.06 0.51 -3.73
C ALA A 115 3.80 -0.91 -3.22
N GLY A 116 2.81 -1.62 -3.76
CA GLY A 116 2.54 -3.01 -3.44
C GLY A 116 2.40 -3.28 -1.93
N LEU A 117 3.28 -4.13 -1.41
CA LEU A 117 3.36 -4.45 0.02
C LEU A 117 4.33 -3.54 0.80
N ASP A 118 5.18 -2.76 0.13
CA ASP A 118 6.29 -2.06 0.78
C ASP A 118 5.78 -1.07 1.84
N ASN A 119 4.75 -0.29 1.51
CA ASN A 119 4.19 0.69 2.44
C ASN A 119 3.62 0.04 3.71
N VAL A 120 2.85 -1.06 3.55
CA VAL A 120 2.25 -1.75 4.69
C VAL A 120 3.26 -2.60 5.46
N PHE A 121 4.28 -3.10 4.79
CA PHE A 121 5.41 -3.78 5.41
C PHE A 121 6.19 -2.82 6.31
N HIS A 122 6.60 -1.65 5.80
CA HIS A 122 7.32 -0.66 6.59
C HIS A 122 6.54 -0.25 7.85
N ARG A 123 5.23 -0.07 7.74
CA ARG A 123 4.38 0.22 8.89
C ARG A 123 4.33 -0.91 9.90
N LEU A 124 4.12 -2.15 9.44
CA LEU A 124 4.10 -3.30 10.34
C LEU A 124 5.44 -3.39 11.10
N MET A 125 6.56 -3.19 10.40
CA MET A 125 7.88 -3.19 11.02
C MET A 125 8.03 -2.08 12.06
N GLU A 126 7.61 -0.86 11.74
CA GLU A 126 7.63 0.26 12.70
C GLU A 126 6.78 -0.04 13.95
N THR A 127 5.55 -0.54 13.79
CA THR A 127 4.69 -0.92 14.93
C THR A 127 5.37 -1.99 15.80
N ARG A 128 6.00 -2.99 15.19
CA ARG A 128 6.76 -4.03 15.90
C ARG A 128 7.96 -3.46 16.64
N ILE A 129 8.75 -2.59 16.00
CA ILE A 129 9.89 -1.93 16.66
C ILE A 129 9.42 -1.13 17.86
N ARG A 130 8.34 -0.34 17.73
CA ARG A 130 7.78 0.42 18.86
C ARG A 130 7.38 -0.51 20.02
N GLN A 131 6.73 -1.64 19.75
CA GLN A 131 6.38 -2.64 20.78
C GLN A 131 7.61 -3.24 21.47
N ILE A 132 8.65 -3.55 20.70
CA ILE A 132 9.93 -4.07 21.24
C ILE A 132 10.56 -3.03 22.17
N ILE A 133 10.62 -1.76 21.75
CA ILE A 133 11.17 -0.66 22.54
C ILE A 133 10.38 -0.46 23.84
N GLN A 134 9.04 -0.45 23.77
CA GLN A 134 8.19 -0.31 24.95
C GLN A 134 8.46 -1.43 25.96
N THR A 135 8.48 -2.68 25.49
CA THR A 135 8.73 -3.86 26.33
C THR A 135 10.14 -3.81 26.93
N ALA A 136 11.15 -3.47 26.13
CA ALA A 136 12.53 -3.34 26.57
C ALA A 136 12.68 -2.26 27.66
N LYS A 137 12.08 -1.09 27.47
CA LYS A 137 12.12 0.00 28.44
C LYS A 137 11.41 -0.36 29.75
N GLN A 138 10.26 -1.04 29.69
CA GLN A 138 9.57 -1.54 30.89
C GLN A 138 10.41 -2.57 31.66
N GLN A 139 11.19 -3.39 30.95
CA GLN A 139 12.11 -4.36 31.54
C GLN A 139 13.45 -3.74 31.99
N GLY A 140 13.65 -2.43 31.83
CA GLY A 140 14.91 -1.75 32.16
C GLY A 140 16.07 -2.11 31.23
N GLN A 141 15.80 -2.65 30.05
CA GLN A 141 16.82 -2.97 29.05
C GLN A 141 17.36 -1.70 28.40
N SER A 142 18.64 -1.71 28.05
CA SER A 142 19.25 -0.63 27.27
C SER A 142 18.98 -0.80 25.77
N LEU A 143 19.16 0.29 25.02
CA LEU A 143 19.15 0.29 23.56
C LEU A 143 20.04 -0.83 22.97
N GLN A 144 21.28 -0.92 23.47
CA GLN A 144 22.26 -1.90 23.00
C GLN A 144 21.85 -3.35 23.30
N GLY A 145 21.27 -3.62 24.48
CA GLY A 145 20.76 -4.95 24.83
C GLY A 145 19.54 -5.36 23.99
N THR A 146 18.68 -4.39 23.68
CA THR A 146 17.52 -4.60 22.79
C THR A 146 17.98 -4.92 21.37
N MET A 147 19.00 -4.24 20.88
CA MET A 147 19.59 -4.46 19.56
C MET A 147 20.13 -5.88 19.40
N GLN A 148 20.91 -6.35 20.37
CA GLN A 148 21.47 -7.71 20.38
C GLN A 148 20.39 -8.79 20.40
N ASN A 149 19.30 -8.57 21.14
CA ASN A 149 18.18 -9.51 21.16
C ASN A 149 17.44 -9.56 19.81
N LEU A 150 17.33 -8.42 19.13
CA LEU A 150 16.65 -8.32 17.84
C LEU A 150 17.46 -8.98 16.72
N GLU A 151 18.78 -8.76 16.70
CA GLU A 151 19.70 -9.49 15.82
C GLU A 151 19.60 -11.00 16.01
N ARG A 152 19.50 -11.46 17.27
CA ARG A 152 19.30 -12.87 17.57
C ARG A 152 17.97 -13.39 17.03
N PHE A 153 16.86 -12.67 17.19
CA PHE A 153 15.56 -13.08 16.65
C PHE A 153 15.55 -13.10 15.11
N TYR A 154 16.29 -12.19 14.47
CA TYR A 154 16.47 -12.19 13.04
C TYR A 154 17.29 -13.40 12.56
N ALA A 155 18.40 -13.70 13.25
CA ALA A 155 19.22 -14.88 12.98
C ALA A 155 18.49 -16.22 13.25
N GLU A 156 17.47 -16.21 14.12
CA GLU A 156 16.60 -17.36 14.41
C GLU A 156 15.41 -17.48 13.42
N GLY A 157 15.29 -16.59 12.42
CA GLY A 157 14.25 -16.63 11.39
C GLY A 157 12.85 -16.18 11.86
N LEU A 158 12.74 -15.66 13.09
CA LEU A 158 11.47 -15.29 13.73
C LEU A 158 10.87 -13.97 13.20
N LEU A 159 11.65 -13.18 12.45
CA LEU A 159 11.24 -11.90 11.86
C LEU A 159 11.00 -11.96 10.35
N GLY A 160 11.00 -13.16 9.76
CA GLY A 160 10.63 -13.41 8.37
C GLY A 160 11.79 -13.90 7.52
N GLU A 161 11.96 -15.21 7.45
CA GLU A 161 12.65 -15.83 6.31
C GLU A 161 11.65 -16.15 5.21
N ASN A 162 11.86 -15.59 4.02
CA ASN A 162 11.58 -16.27 2.77
C ASN A 162 12.56 -15.75 1.71
N ASN A 163 13.64 -16.51 1.51
CA ASN A 163 14.60 -16.41 0.39
C ASN A 163 15.23 -15.03 0.15
N GLN A 164 16.04 -14.52 1.09
CA GLN A 164 16.89 -13.36 0.86
C GLN A 164 18.37 -13.74 0.91
N THR A 165 19.15 -13.21 -0.02
CA THR A 165 20.60 -13.40 -0.12
C THR A 165 21.30 -12.74 1.06
N SER A 166 22.49 -13.22 1.46
CA SER A 166 23.25 -12.68 2.61
C SER A 166 23.57 -11.18 2.53
N GLN A 167 23.52 -10.59 1.32
CA GLN A 167 23.66 -9.15 1.10
C GLN A 167 22.39 -8.36 1.45
N ASP A 168 21.20 -8.95 1.28
CA ASP A 168 19.93 -8.34 1.66
C ASP A 168 19.75 -8.34 3.18
N THR A 169 20.23 -9.41 3.84
CA THR A 169 20.28 -9.56 5.30
C THR A 169 20.99 -8.38 5.99
N GLU A 170 22.15 -7.97 5.47
CA GLU A 170 22.97 -6.91 6.08
C GLU A 170 22.35 -5.51 5.87
N GLN A 171 21.72 -5.28 4.72
CA GLN A 171 20.97 -4.05 4.44
C GLN A 171 19.72 -3.93 5.31
N VAL A 172 18.99 -5.04 5.48
CA VAL A 172 17.82 -5.12 6.36
C VAL A 172 18.25 -4.81 7.79
N LEU A 173 19.26 -5.49 8.34
CA LEU A 173 19.75 -5.23 9.70
C LEU A 173 20.18 -3.77 9.91
N THR A 174 20.86 -3.17 8.94
CA THR A 174 21.26 -1.75 8.99
C THR A 174 20.04 -0.82 9.02
N ALA A 175 19.01 -1.10 8.21
CA ALA A 175 17.77 -0.35 8.22
C ALA A 175 17.06 -0.48 9.58
N TRP A 176 17.00 -1.70 10.14
CA TRP A 176 16.45 -1.95 11.47
C TRP A 176 17.20 -1.19 12.57
N TRP A 177 18.53 -1.16 12.55
CA TRP A 177 19.34 -0.42 13.50
C TRP A 177 19.01 1.08 13.49
N SER A 178 19.05 1.70 12.31
CA SER A 178 18.76 3.13 12.18
C SER A 178 17.33 3.48 12.64
N GLN A 179 16.36 2.62 12.34
CA GLN A 179 14.97 2.79 12.72
C GLN A 179 14.80 2.66 14.24
N LEU A 180 15.46 1.69 14.87
CA LEU A 180 15.38 1.46 16.31
C LEU A 180 16.04 2.59 17.10
N GLU A 181 17.22 3.08 16.67
CA GLU A 181 17.88 4.24 17.28
C GLU A 181 17.00 5.49 17.23
N ARG A 182 16.38 5.77 16.07
CA ARG A 182 15.45 6.89 15.91
C ARG A 182 14.27 6.76 16.87
N LEU A 183 13.60 5.61 16.86
CA LEU A 183 12.38 5.36 17.63
C LEU A 183 12.64 5.25 19.14
N TRP A 184 13.84 4.88 19.57
CA TRP A 184 14.18 4.74 20.99
C TRP A 184 13.99 6.04 21.76
N ASN A 185 14.25 7.18 21.13
CA ASN A 185 14.08 8.50 21.76
C ASN A 185 12.64 9.02 21.66
N GLU A 186 11.84 8.53 20.70
CA GLU A 186 10.44 8.94 20.50
C GLU A 186 9.46 8.21 21.43
N VAL A 187 9.75 6.95 21.78
CA VAL A 187 8.86 6.12 22.59
C VAL A 187 9.05 6.47 24.07
N GLU A 188 8.17 7.28 24.64
CA GLU A 188 8.15 7.52 26.08
C GLU A 188 7.52 6.35 26.84
N ILE A 189 7.98 6.11 28.07
CA ILE A 189 7.31 5.18 28.99
C ILE A 189 6.11 5.95 29.55
N THR A 190 4.90 5.66 29.08
CA THR A 190 3.70 6.16 29.76
C THR A 190 3.55 5.34 31.05
N PRO A 191 3.63 5.95 32.25
CA PRO A 191 3.28 5.24 33.48
C PRO A 191 1.78 4.96 33.47
N GLU A 192 1.39 3.72 33.80
CA GLU A 192 -0.01 3.39 34.13
C GLU A 192 -0.49 4.13 35.39
#